data_AF-A0A662I643-F1
#
_entry.id   AF-A0A662I643-F1
#
_cell.length_a   1.000
_cell.length_b   1.000
_cell.length_c   1.000
_cell.angle_alpha   90.00
_cell.angle_beta   90.00
_cell.angle_gamma   90.00
#
_symmetry.space_group_name_H-M   'P 1'
#
loop_
_entity.id
_entity.type
_entity.pdbx_description
1 polymer ?
#
loop_
_entity_poly.entity_id
_entity_poly.type
_entity_poly.pdbx_seq_one_letter_code
_entity_poly.pdbx_strand_id
1 'polypeptide(L)'
;MRLKVVAEEKSLDSLLNELSKKANEVSELKKRIESIINLLSERYSKNESSVVKNLFNSFIKSHTPPPPPAIQSASLSLERNLEEYSAKLKNYLDLLARYARGLEECLEAEKNLKRLLSKIEENLPIIEKIDPSIHSSIVKVRHKALRTLQNPSVPDPYALADELKKYTRELKCLIHRFEQNYKRKLIEITEMCDAALKLYYQVKPLVTFDKAEIAKENFEKIKSIKSKVIKAVSGLAQGKYSEEVLGLENEVRKTIEIYEKILGEESSKDYAKVLSVLSLMSKSSRTIPFHTLIDEISRSTGMSQEEVIKMLVYLSRKHAVKIRVKVEV
;
A
#
# COMPACT_ATOMS: atom_id res chain seq x y z
N MET A 1 -5.05 57.37 61.25
CA MET A 1 -4.93 55.90 61.35
C MET A 1 -3.54 55.49 60.91
N ARG A 2 -2.70 54.98 61.83
CA ARG A 2 -1.36 54.46 61.51
C ARG A 2 -1.47 52.96 61.26
N LEU A 3 -1.17 52.52 60.04
CA LEU A 3 -1.04 51.10 59.71
C LEU A 3 0.19 50.56 60.45
N LYS A 4 -0.03 49.72 61.46
CA LYS A 4 1.02 48.89 62.07
C LYS A 4 1.37 47.81 61.06
N VAL A 5 2.53 47.94 60.42
CA VAL A 5 3.18 46.83 59.72
C VAL A 5 3.70 45.89 60.81
N VAL A 6 2.94 44.84 61.09
CA VAL A 6 3.40 43.72 61.92
C VAL A 6 4.27 42.87 61.00
N ALA A 7 5.58 43.12 61.01
CA ALA A 7 6.52 42.14 60.49
C ALA A 7 6.55 41.00 61.50
N GLU A 8 6.03 39.83 61.14
CA GLU A 8 6.22 38.62 61.92
C GLU A 8 7.73 38.34 62.03
N GLU A 9 8.28 38.48 63.24
CA GLU A 9 9.65 38.04 63.55
C GLU A 9 9.68 36.50 63.45
N LYS A 10 9.95 35.98 62.24
CA LYS A 10 10.28 34.57 62.08
C LYS A 10 11.52 34.28 62.95
N SER A 11 11.42 33.28 63.82
CA SER A 11 12.57 32.83 64.61
C SER A 11 13.71 32.39 63.69
N LEU A 12 14.96 32.63 64.10
CA LEU A 12 16.14 32.28 63.32
C LEU A 12 16.15 30.79 62.91
N ASP A 13 15.67 29.93 63.83
CA ASP A 13 15.50 28.49 63.60
C ASP A 13 14.43 28.14 62.57
N SER A 14 13.33 28.90 62.46
CA SER A 14 12.30 28.64 61.45
C SER A 14 12.78 29.03 60.05
N LEU A 15 13.47 30.17 59.92
CA LEU A 15 14.12 30.59 58.68
C LEU A 15 15.20 29.61 58.21
N LEU A 16 16.04 29.12 59.13
CA LEU A 16 17.06 28.12 58.83
C LEU A 16 16.43 26.79 58.37
N ASN A 17 15.33 26.36 58.99
CA ASN A 17 14.60 25.17 58.59
C ASN A 17 13.92 25.32 57.21
N GLU A 18 13.33 26.48 56.91
CA GLU A 18 12.75 26.77 55.58
C GLU A 18 13.81 26.82 54.48
N LEU A 19 14.95 27.47 54.73
CA LEU A 19 16.09 27.50 53.81
C LEU A 19 16.68 26.11 53.56
N SER A 20 16.82 25.30 54.61
CA SER A 20 17.30 23.91 54.52
C SER A 20 16.37 23.05 53.65
N LYS A 21 15.05 23.15 53.84
CA LYS A 21 14.07 22.43 53.01
C LYS A 21 14.17 22.85 51.54
N LYS A 22 14.21 24.15 51.25
CA LYS A 22 14.33 24.66 49.88
C LYS A 22 15.66 24.28 49.22
N ALA A 23 16.75 24.29 49.96
CA ALA A 23 18.05 23.84 49.47
C ALA A 23 18.02 22.34 49.14
N ASN A 24 17.38 21.51 49.97
CA ASN A 24 17.18 20.09 49.70
C ASN A 24 16.34 19.87 48.44
N GLU A 25 15.20 20.56 48.28
CA GLU A 25 14.36 20.48 47.09
C GLU A 25 15.13 20.83 45.80
N VAL A 26 15.93 21.91 45.83
CA VAL A 26 16.78 22.30 44.70
C VAL A 26 17.82 21.21 44.40
N SER A 27 18.42 20.61 45.42
CA SER A 27 19.40 19.53 45.26
C SER A 27 18.77 18.27 44.64
N GLU A 28 17.55 17.93 45.04
CA GLU A 28 16.79 16.80 44.50
C GLU A 28 16.39 17.04 43.05
N LEU A 29 15.92 18.25 42.71
CA LEU A 29 15.60 18.64 41.35
C LEU A 29 16.82 18.54 40.42
N LYS A 30 17.99 18.99 40.90
CA LYS A 30 19.24 18.89 40.14
C LYS A 30 19.61 17.42 39.88
N LYS A 31 19.61 16.58 40.92
CA LYS A 31 19.86 15.13 40.79
C LYS A 31 18.89 14.46 39.83
N ARG A 32 17.61 14.86 39.87
CA ARG A 32 16.57 14.34 38.98
C ARG A 32 16.79 14.77 37.52
N ILE A 33 17.21 16.00 37.29
CA ILE A 33 17.56 16.47 35.94
C ILE A 33 18.76 15.70 35.40
N GLU A 34 19.81 15.53 36.19
CA GLU A 34 21.01 14.77 35.81
C GLU A 34 20.67 13.31 35.51
N SER A 35 19.84 12.66 36.32
CA SER A 35 19.44 11.28 36.08
C SER A 35 18.61 11.12 34.80
N ILE A 36 17.68 12.04 34.52
CA ILE A 36 16.90 12.00 33.27
C ILE A 36 17.82 12.24 32.06
N ILE A 37 18.74 13.20 32.13
CA ILE A 37 19.72 13.43 31.05
C ILE A 37 20.54 12.17 30.79
N ASN A 38 21.03 11.51 31.85
CA ASN A 38 21.78 10.26 31.72
C ASN A 38 20.95 9.16 31.06
N LEU A 39 19.70 8.95 31.50
CA LEU A 39 18.79 7.96 30.91
C LEU A 39 18.50 8.24 29.43
N LEU A 40 18.22 9.49 29.07
CA LEU A 40 18.01 9.88 27.67
C LEU A 40 19.29 9.71 26.86
N SER A 41 20.44 10.06 27.43
CA SER A 41 21.73 9.87 26.78
C SER A 41 21.99 8.40 26.50
N GLU A 42 21.76 7.48 27.45
CA GLU A 42 21.91 6.03 27.23
C GLU A 42 20.97 5.49 26.16
N ARG A 43 19.74 5.99 26.10
CA ARG A 43 18.73 5.53 25.16
C ARG A 43 18.99 6.00 23.72
N TYR A 44 19.40 7.25 23.55
CA TYR A 44 19.60 7.84 22.22
C TYR A 44 21.04 7.73 21.70
N SER A 45 22.03 7.51 22.56
CA SER A 45 23.44 7.33 22.15
C SER A 45 23.69 6.00 21.43
N LYS A 46 22.97 4.93 21.81
CA LYS A 46 23.09 3.57 21.23
C LYS A 46 22.61 3.46 19.77
N ASN A 47 21.79 4.40 19.29
CA ASN A 47 21.28 4.39 17.92
C ASN A 47 22.12 5.30 17.00
N GLU A 48 23.28 4.81 16.54
CA GLU A 48 24.20 5.59 15.70
C GLU A 48 23.60 6.10 14.38
N SER A 49 22.62 5.38 13.82
CA SER A 49 21.98 5.71 12.54
C SER A 49 20.66 6.48 12.67
N SER A 50 20.31 6.95 13.87
CA SER A 50 19.04 7.63 14.13
C SER A 50 19.18 9.15 14.11
N VAL A 51 18.22 9.80 13.44
CA VAL A 51 18.10 11.27 13.38
C VAL A 51 17.93 11.87 14.78
N VAL A 52 17.29 11.10 15.66
CA VAL A 52 16.97 11.48 17.04
C VAL A 52 18.23 11.73 17.86
N LYS A 53 19.35 11.04 17.57
CA LYS A 53 20.64 11.26 18.24
C LYS A 53 21.17 12.69 17.98
N ASN A 54 21.07 13.16 16.73
CA ASN A 54 21.54 14.50 16.35
C ASN A 54 20.66 15.60 16.98
N LEU A 55 19.35 15.37 17.03
CA LEU A 55 18.40 16.27 17.71
C LEU A 55 18.61 16.33 19.22
N PHE A 56 18.88 15.19 19.86
CA PHE A 56 19.19 15.15 21.28
C PHE A 56 20.50 15.90 21.59
N ASN A 57 21.55 15.65 20.82
CA ASN A 57 22.86 16.30 21.02
C ASN A 57 22.80 17.82 20.80
N SER A 58 22.04 18.29 19.80
CA SER A 58 21.86 19.73 19.56
C SER A 58 21.04 20.39 20.66
N PHE A 59 20.02 19.72 21.20
CA PHE A 59 19.24 20.22 22.33
C PHE A 59 20.09 20.37 23.60
N ILE A 60 20.83 19.33 24.00
CA ILE A 60 21.68 19.38 25.20
C ILE A 60 22.77 20.46 25.08
N LYS A 61 23.32 20.69 23.88
CA LYS A 61 24.30 21.77 23.65
C LYS A 61 23.70 23.17 23.74
N SER A 62 22.44 23.34 23.32
CA SER A 62 21.78 24.65 23.28
C SER A 62 21.03 24.99 24.57
N HIS A 63 20.62 23.99 25.33
CA HIS A 63 19.83 24.12 26.55
C HIS A 63 20.57 23.46 27.70
N THR A 64 21.51 24.19 28.30
CA THR A 64 22.19 23.75 29.52
C THR A 64 21.29 24.00 30.74
N PRO A 65 21.39 23.16 31.79
CA PRO A 65 20.72 23.44 33.06
C PRO A 65 21.02 24.86 33.56
N PRO A 66 20.04 25.58 34.15
CA PRO A 66 20.26 26.94 34.62
C PRO A 66 21.38 26.96 35.68
N PRO A 67 22.31 27.93 35.64
CA PRO A 67 23.37 28.03 36.63
C PRO A 67 22.80 28.45 38.01
N PRO A 68 23.45 28.03 39.10
CA PRO A 68 23.05 28.45 40.45
C PRO A 68 23.12 29.97 40.61
N PRO A 69 22.22 30.59 41.40
CA PRO A 69 22.23 32.03 41.63
C PRO A 69 23.52 32.48 42.33
N ALA A 70 24.01 33.67 41.99
CA ALA A 70 25.16 34.27 42.67
C ALA A 70 24.81 34.57 44.13
N ILE A 71 25.65 34.12 45.06
CA ILE A 71 25.42 34.33 46.49
C ILE A 71 25.85 35.76 46.83
N GLN A 72 24.89 36.68 46.91
CA GLN A 72 25.09 37.98 47.54
C GLN A 72 24.59 37.92 48.99
N SER A 73 25.31 38.59 49.89
CA SER A 73 25.38 38.32 51.33
C SER A 73 24.17 38.69 52.20
N ALA A 74 22.93 38.70 51.67
CA ALA A 74 21.72 38.99 52.44
C ALA A 74 20.77 37.77 52.53
N SER A 75 20.46 37.32 53.74
CA SER A 75 19.62 36.14 54.03
C SER A 75 18.22 36.18 53.40
N LEU A 76 17.56 37.34 53.40
CA LEU A 76 16.24 37.53 52.74
C LEU A 76 16.33 37.45 51.21
N SER A 77 17.46 37.85 50.62
CA SER A 77 17.68 37.69 49.18
C SER A 77 17.94 36.23 48.81
N LEU A 78 18.52 35.45 49.73
CA LEU A 78 18.85 34.04 49.52
C LEU A 78 17.59 33.18 49.38
N GLU A 79 16.58 33.38 50.22
CA GLU A 79 15.32 32.62 50.16
C GLU A 79 14.60 32.83 48.82
N ARG A 80 14.45 34.08 48.39
CA ARG A 80 13.86 34.44 47.09
C ARG A 80 14.69 33.92 45.92
N ASN A 81 16.02 34.00 45.99
CA ASN A 81 16.91 33.47 44.96
C ASN A 81 16.79 31.95 44.81
N LEU A 82 16.62 31.22 45.93
CA LEU A 82 16.40 29.77 45.91
C LEU A 82 15.04 29.40 45.33
N GLU A 83 13.98 30.16 45.64
CA GLU A 83 12.65 29.97 45.04
C GLU A 83 12.68 30.21 43.52
N GLU A 84 13.26 31.33 43.08
CA GLU A 84 13.40 31.66 41.66
C GLU A 84 14.24 30.59 40.92
N TYR A 85 15.28 30.08 41.56
CA TYR A 85 16.11 29.01 41.00
C TYR A 85 15.36 27.66 40.93
N SER A 86 14.61 27.29 41.99
CA SER A 86 13.74 26.11 42.00
C SER A 86 12.69 26.18 40.88
N ALA A 87 12.07 27.34 40.67
CA ALA A 87 11.13 27.56 39.57
C ALA A 87 11.80 27.40 38.19
N LYS A 88 13.01 27.94 37.99
CA LYS A 88 13.79 27.75 36.75
C LYS A 88 14.13 26.28 36.51
N LEU A 89 14.51 25.54 37.54
CA LEU A 89 14.78 24.09 37.45
C LEU A 89 13.52 23.29 37.10
N LYS A 90 12.37 23.60 37.71
CA LYS A 90 11.09 22.98 37.37
C LYS A 90 10.70 23.23 35.91
N ASN A 91 10.83 24.48 35.44
CA ASN A 91 10.56 24.83 34.04
C ASN A 91 11.49 24.09 33.06
N TYR A 92 12.77 23.95 33.42
CA TYR A 92 13.73 23.18 32.62
C TYR A 92 13.37 21.69 32.59
N LEU A 93 12.96 21.11 33.72
CA LEU A 93 12.49 19.73 33.79
C LEU A 93 11.26 19.51 32.90
N ASP A 94 10.30 20.43 32.91
CA ASP A 94 9.12 20.38 32.03
C ASP A 94 9.48 20.47 30.56
N LEU A 95 10.40 21.38 30.20
CA LEU A 95 10.92 21.50 28.84
C LEU A 95 11.58 20.19 28.39
N LEU A 96 12.41 19.61 29.24
CA LEU A 96 13.13 18.37 28.96
C LEU A 96 12.15 17.18 28.82
N ALA A 97 11.11 17.12 29.65
CA ALA A 97 10.06 16.11 29.56
C ALA A 97 9.20 16.26 28.29
N ARG A 98 8.93 17.48 27.82
CA ARG A 98 8.25 17.73 26.53
C ARG A 98 9.14 17.33 25.36
N TYR A 99 10.42 17.72 25.40
CA TYR A 99 11.36 17.39 24.35
C TYR A 99 11.57 15.87 24.23
N ALA A 100 11.71 15.17 25.36
CA ALA A 100 11.83 13.72 25.40
C ALA A 100 10.62 13.01 24.73
N ARG A 101 9.40 13.47 24.99
CA ARG A 101 8.19 12.96 24.32
C ARG A 101 8.23 13.19 22.81
N GLY A 102 8.63 14.40 22.37
CA GLY A 102 8.81 14.68 20.94
C GLY A 102 9.84 13.75 20.29
N LEU A 103 10.96 13.47 20.98
CA LEU A 103 11.98 12.54 20.48
C LEU A 103 11.45 11.10 20.36
N GLU A 104 10.60 10.66 21.30
CA GLU A 104 9.95 9.35 21.19
C GLU A 104 9.02 9.25 19.98
N GLU A 105 8.17 10.26 19.76
CA GLU A 105 7.31 10.31 18.57
C GLU A 105 8.12 10.31 17.27
N CYS A 106 9.22 11.07 17.24
CA CYS A 106 10.12 11.10 16.10
C CYS A 106 10.77 9.74 15.85
N LEU A 107 11.19 9.03 16.90
CA LEU A 107 11.79 7.71 16.81
C LEU A 107 10.79 6.68 16.24
N GLU A 108 9.53 6.75 16.68
CA GLU A 108 8.47 5.89 16.13
C GLU A 108 8.19 6.20 14.65
N ALA A 109 8.09 7.48 14.29
CA ALA A 109 7.90 7.91 12.92
C ALA A 109 9.07 7.47 12.01
N GLU A 110 10.31 7.62 12.49
CA GLU A 110 11.52 7.15 11.81
C GLU A 110 11.48 5.64 11.58
N LYS A 111 11.16 4.85 12.61
CA LYS A 111 11.09 3.38 12.52
C LYS A 111 10.05 2.93 11.51
N ASN A 112 8.88 3.58 11.51
CA ASN A 112 7.81 3.29 10.57
C ASN A 112 8.20 3.63 9.13
N LEU A 113 8.85 4.78 8.92
CA LEU A 113 9.33 5.19 7.62
C LEU A 113 10.43 4.26 7.09
N LYS A 114 11.44 3.93 7.91
CA LYS A 114 12.52 2.99 7.53
C LYS A 114 11.98 1.62 7.12
N ARG A 115 11.02 1.08 7.87
CA ARG A 115 10.32 -0.18 7.53
C ARG A 115 9.56 -0.11 6.21
N LEU A 116 8.95 1.03 5.91
CA LEU A 116 8.25 1.23 4.64
C LEU A 116 9.24 1.34 3.49
N LEU A 117 10.32 2.10 3.66
CA LEU A 117 11.36 2.27 2.65
C LEU A 117 12.01 0.94 2.26
N SER A 118 12.32 0.06 3.23
CA SER A 118 12.90 -1.26 2.93
C SER A 118 11.95 -2.13 2.10
N LYS A 119 10.65 -2.12 2.41
CA LYS A 119 9.63 -2.86 1.63
C LYS A 119 9.47 -2.32 0.20
N ILE A 120 9.60 -1.00 0.03
CA ILE A 120 9.53 -0.38 -1.30
C ILE A 120 10.76 -0.77 -2.10
N GLU A 121 11.95 -0.77 -1.50
CA GLU A 121 13.21 -1.14 -2.18
C GLU A 121 13.16 -2.53 -2.80
N GLU A 122 12.59 -3.52 -2.11
CA GLU A 122 12.42 -4.88 -2.64
C GLU A 122 11.55 -4.95 -3.90
N ASN A 123 10.56 -4.06 -4.00
CA ASN A 123 9.55 -4.06 -5.06
C ASN A 123 9.82 -3.03 -6.16
N LEU A 124 10.76 -2.12 -5.95
CA LEU A 124 11.05 -0.96 -6.77
C LEU A 124 11.34 -1.31 -8.25
N PRO A 125 12.16 -2.34 -8.56
CA PRO A 125 12.43 -2.75 -9.95
C PRO A 125 11.19 -3.24 -10.69
N ILE A 126 10.27 -3.89 -9.96
CA ILE A 126 9.03 -4.43 -10.54
C ILE A 126 8.04 -3.28 -10.80
N ILE A 127 7.94 -2.34 -9.86
CA ILE A 127 7.12 -1.13 -10.02
C ILE A 127 7.60 -0.33 -11.23
N GLU A 128 8.90 -0.17 -11.42
CA GLU A 128 9.47 0.53 -12.58
C GLU A 128 9.00 -0.07 -13.90
N LYS A 129 9.04 -1.39 -14.03
CA LYS A 129 8.64 -2.08 -15.26
C LYS A 129 7.12 -2.01 -15.52
N ILE A 130 6.30 -1.99 -14.47
CA ILE A 130 4.83 -2.01 -14.59
C ILE A 130 4.22 -0.62 -14.71
N ASP A 131 4.67 0.33 -13.88
CA ASP A 131 4.17 1.70 -13.84
C ASP A 131 5.36 2.68 -13.59
N PRO A 132 6.08 3.07 -14.66
CA PRO A 132 7.23 3.99 -14.57
C PRO A 132 6.87 5.35 -13.96
N SER A 133 5.62 5.79 -14.12
CA SER A 133 5.13 7.07 -13.60
C SER A 133 5.04 7.04 -12.07
N ILE A 134 4.41 6.00 -11.51
CA ILE A 134 4.35 5.82 -10.06
C ILE A 134 5.75 5.56 -9.49
N HIS A 135 6.57 4.76 -10.18
CA HIS A 135 7.98 4.55 -9.80
C HIS A 135 8.72 5.89 -9.62
N SER A 136 8.65 6.79 -10.62
CA SER A 136 9.32 8.09 -10.54
C SER A 136 8.85 8.93 -9.35
N SER A 137 7.56 8.84 -8.99
CA SER A 137 6.97 9.54 -7.87
C SER A 137 7.45 8.97 -6.53
N ILE A 138 7.50 7.64 -6.42
CA ILE A 138 8.02 6.93 -5.24
C ILE A 138 9.49 7.28 -5.02
N VAL A 139 10.32 7.26 -6.07
CA VAL A 139 11.75 7.59 -5.98
C VAL A 139 11.96 9.02 -5.49
N LYS A 140 11.18 10.00 -5.99
CA LYS A 140 11.24 11.40 -5.54
C LYS A 140 10.94 11.54 -4.05
N VAL A 141 9.89 10.89 -3.56
CA VAL A 141 9.51 10.96 -2.14
C VAL A 141 10.53 10.21 -1.27
N ARG A 142 10.99 9.02 -1.70
CA ARG A 142 12.06 8.27 -1.02
C ARG A 142 13.32 9.11 -0.89
N HIS A 143 13.73 9.82 -1.93
CA HIS A 143 14.92 10.66 -1.88
C HIS A 143 14.79 11.81 -0.88
N LYS A 144 13.63 12.47 -0.83
CA LYS A 144 13.32 13.50 0.18
C LYS A 144 13.34 12.93 1.60
N ALA A 145 12.72 11.77 1.79
CA ALA A 145 12.71 11.05 3.06
C ALA A 145 14.13 10.70 3.53
N LEU A 146 14.95 10.10 2.68
CA LEU A 146 16.34 9.73 3.00
C LEU A 146 17.19 10.96 3.31
N ARG A 147 17.05 12.06 2.55
CA ARG A 147 17.72 13.33 2.85
C ARG A 147 17.35 13.87 4.22
N THR A 148 16.06 13.85 4.57
CA THR A 148 15.54 14.31 5.86
C THR A 148 16.06 13.45 7.02
N LEU A 149 16.18 12.14 6.79
CA LEU A 149 16.77 11.20 7.77
C LEU A 149 18.28 11.43 7.96
N GLN A 150 19.02 11.79 6.91
CA GLN A 150 20.45 12.04 7.02
C GLN A 150 20.75 13.41 7.65
N ASN A 151 20.04 14.44 7.19
CA ASN A 151 20.25 15.83 7.58
C ASN A 151 18.89 16.49 7.87
N PRO A 152 18.39 16.42 9.12
CA PRO A 152 17.15 17.08 9.48
C PRO A 152 17.33 18.60 9.38
N SER A 153 16.47 19.25 8.59
CA SER A 153 16.46 20.72 8.48
C SER A 153 15.74 21.39 9.65
N VAL A 154 14.95 20.62 10.41
CA VAL A 154 14.06 21.09 11.46
C VAL A 154 14.62 20.69 12.83
N PRO A 155 14.88 21.65 13.75
CA PRO A 155 15.41 21.37 15.08
C PRO A 155 14.34 20.90 16.09
N ASP A 156 13.05 21.12 15.82
CA ASP A 156 11.95 20.67 16.66
C ASP A 156 11.60 19.20 16.38
N PRO A 157 11.66 18.30 17.38
CA PRO A 157 11.37 16.88 17.20
C PRO A 157 9.91 16.60 16.82
N TYR A 158 8.95 17.44 17.22
CA TYR A 158 7.54 17.27 16.83
C TYR A 158 7.34 17.57 15.34
N ALA A 159 7.84 18.73 14.89
CA ALA A 159 7.78 19.11 13.49
C ALA A 159 8.51 18.10 12.58
N LEU A 160 9.66 17.57 13.01
CA LEU A 160 10.34 16.51 12.28
C LEU A 160 9.50 15.21 12.25
N ALA A 161 8.93 14.79 13.38
CA ALA A 161 8.06 13.63 13.43
C ALA A 161 6.88 13.75 12.45
N ASP A 162 6.27 14.93 12.35
CA ASP A 162 5.19 15.22 11.39
C ASP A 162 5.66 15.17 9.93
N GLU A 163 6.87 15.65 9.65
CA GLU A 163 7.47 15.54 8.32
C GLU A 163 7.70 14.07 7.92
N LEU A 164 8.25 13.25 8.82
CA LEU A 164 8.44 11.81 8.60
C LEU A 164 7.11 11.07 8.44
N LYS A 165 6.09 11.42 9.24
CA LYS A 165 4.71 10.92 9.11
C LYS A 165 4.12 11.31 7.75
N LYS A 166 4.37 12.52 7.25
CA LYS A 166 3.94 13.00 5.93
C LYS A 166 4.55 12.16 4.80
N TYR A 167 5.87 11.94 4.80
CA TYR A 167 6.50 11.06 3.81
C TYR A 167 5.94 9.64 3.85
N THR A 168 5.69 9.12 5.04
CA THR A 168 5.07 7.79 5.22
C THR A 168 3.68 7.73 4.58
N ARG A 169 2.85 8.76 4.78
CA ARG A 169 1.50 8.85 4.17
C ARG A 169 1.58 8.96 2.66
N GLU A 170 2.43 9.83 2.13
CA GLU A 170 2.61 10.01 0.68
C GLU A 170 3.04 8.71 0.00
N LEU A 171 4.03 8.01 0.56
CA LEU A 171 4.48 6.71 0.04
C LEU A 171 3.37 5.65 0.09
N LYS A 172 2.62 5.56 1.19
CA LYS A 172 1.47 4.64 1.28
C LYS A 172 0.40 4.93 0.22
N CYS A 173 0.10 6.20 -0.03
CA CYS A 173 -0.85 6.59 -1.07
C CYS A 173 -0.37 6.18 -2.47
N LEU A 174 0.92 6.38 -2.77
CA LEU A 174 1.51 5.97 -4.05
C LEU A 174 1.50 4.45 -4.23
N ILE A 175 1.86 3.69 -3.20
CA ILE A 175 1.79 2.22 -3.22
C ILE A 175 0.36 1.76 -3.41
N HIS A 176 -0.59 2.33 -2.68
CA HIS A 176 -2.01 1.96 -2.83
C HIS A 176 -2.51 2.21 -4.25
N ARG A 177 -2.13 3.34 -4.86
CA ARG A 177 -2.46 3.64 -6.25
C ARG A 177 -1.85 2.64 -7.22
N PHE A 178 -0.59 2.24 -6.99
CA PHE A 178 0.06 1.19 -7.77
C PHE A 178 -0.67 -0.14 -7.65
N GLU A 179 -1.03 -0.56 -6.43
CA GLU A 179 -1.77 -1.80 -6.17
C GLU A 179 -3.13 -1.81 -6.86
N GLN A 180 -3.82 -0.66 -6.90
CA GLN A 180 -5.08 -0.54 -7.64
C GLN A 180 -4.87 -0.70 -9.15
N ASN A 181 -3.88 -0.04 -9.73
CA ASN A 181 -3.55 -0.15 -11.15
C ASN A 181 -3.17 -1.60 -11.50
N TYR A 182 -2.31 -2.22 -10.69
CA TYR A 182 -1.87 -3.59 -10.87
C TYR A 182 -3.05 -4.57 -10.76
N LYS A 183 -3.94 -4.39 -9.78
CA LYS A 183 -5.15 -5.21 -9.65
C LYS A 183 -6.07 -5.10 -10.87
N ARG A 184 -6.28 -3.89 -11.40
CA ARG A 184 -7.07 -3.68 -12.63
C ARG A 184 -6.45 -4.44 -13.80
N LYS A 185 -5.13 -4.32 -13.98
CA LYS A 185 -4.40 -5.06 -15.03
C LYS A 185 -4.55 -6.58 -14.90
N LEU A 186 -4.50 -7.12 -13.68
CA LEU A 186 -4.71 -8.55 -13.44
C LEU A 186 -6.15 -8.99 -13.79
N ILE A 187 -7.15 -8.15 -13.49
CA ILE A 187 -8.55 -8.40 -13.86
C ILE A 187 -8.70 -8.41 -15.37
N GLU A 188 -8.17 -7.41 -16.07
CA GLU A 188 -8.19 -7.31 -17.54
C GLU A 188 -7.57 -8.56 -18.18
N ILE A 189 -6.39 -9.00 -17.71
CA ILE A 189 -5.75 -10.22 -18.23
C ILE A 189 -6.62 -11.46 -17.96
N THR A 190 -7.30 -11.53 -16.80
CA THR A 190 -8.21 -12.64 -16.48
C THR A 190 -9.40 -12.66 -17.42
N GLU A 191 -10.01 -11.50 -17.69
CA GLU A 191 -11.12 -11.36 -18.63
C GLU A 191 -10.70 -11.73 -20.07
N MET A 192 -9.50 -11.31 -20.50
CA MET A 192 -8.94 -11.72 -21.79
C MET A 192 -8.70 -13.23 -21.85
N CYS A 193 -8.19 -13.85 -20.78
CA CYS A 193 -8.05 -15.30 -20.71
C CYS A 193 -9.41 -16.00 -20.86
N ASP A 194 -10.45 -15.51 -20.17
CA ASP A 194 -11.79 -16.09 -20.25
C ASP A 194 -12.43 -15.91 -21.63
N ALA A 195 -12.19 -14.77 -22.30
CA ALA A 195 -12.59 -14.56 -23.69
C ALA A 195 -11.87 -15.54 -24.63
N ALA A 196 -10.56 -15.71 -24.46
CA ALA A 196 -9.76 -16.65 -25.25
C ALA A 196 -10.19 -18.11 -25.04
N LEU A 197 -10.57 -18.50 -23.81
CA LEU A 197 -11.13 -19.82 -23.51
C LEU A 197 -12.49 -20.03 -24.20
N LYS A 198 -13.37 -19.02 -24.20
CA LYS A 198 -14.65 -19.08 -24.93
C LYS A 198 -14.43 -19.27 -26.43
N LEU A 199 -13.50 -18.51 -27.02
CA LEU A 199 -13.12 -18.65 -28.43
C LEU A 199 -12.58 -20.04 -28.74
N TYR A 200 -11.72 -20.59 -27.88
CA TYR A 200 -11.25 -21.97 -28.04
C TYR A 200 -12.40 -22.98 -28.08
N TYR A 201 -13.41 -22.87 -27.23
CA TYR A 201 -14.56 -23.77 -27.26
C TYR A 201 -15.41 -23.65 -28.54
N GLN A 202 -15.41 -22.47 -29.17
CA GLN A 202 -16.07 -22.25 -30.47
C GLN A 202 -15.23 -22.79 -31.63
N VAL A 203 -13.91 -22.65 -31.55
CA VAL A 203 -12.95 -23.10 -32.57
C VAL A 203 -12.80 -24.62 -32.54
N LYS A 204 -12.58 -25.24 -31.37
CA LYS A 204 -12.37 -26.68 -31.16
C LYS A 204 -13.20 -27.64 -32.05
N PRO A 205 -14.53 -27.46 -32.22
CA PRO A 205 -15.33 -28.33 -33.07
C PRO A 205 -15.09 -28.17 -34.58
N LEU A 206 -14.67 -26.98 -35.02
CA LEU A 206 -14.51 -26.62 -36.43
C LEU A 206 -13.25 -27.23 -37.05
N VAL A 207 -12.20 -27.29 -36.25
CA VAL A 207 -10.81 -27.41 -36.71
C VAL A 207 -10.47 -28.78 -37.29
N THR A 208 -9.71 -28.79 -38.41
CA THR A 208 -9.02 -29.98 -38.93
C THR A 208 -7.94 -30.51 -37.97
N PHE A 209 -7.54 -31.78 -38.10
CA PHE A 209 -6.66 -32.47 -37.14
C PHE A 209 -5.36 -31.70 -36.84
N ASP A 210 -4.70 -31.14 -37.85
CA ASP A 210 -3.44 -30.38 -37.70
C ASP A 210 -3.61 -29.06 -36.94
N LYS A 211 -4.66 -28.31 -37.25
CA LYS A 211 -4.95 -27.04 -36.56
C LYS A 211 -5.54 -27.30 -35.15
N ALA A 212 -6.10 -28.48 -34.90
CA ALA A 212 -6.63 -28.86 -33.58
C ALA A 212 -5.53 -29.08 -32.55
N GLU A 213 -4.34 -29.51 -32.97
CA GLU A 213 -3.16 -29.63 -32.10
C GLU A 213 -2.65 -28.25 -31.69
N ILE A 214 -2.52 -27.32 -32.65
CA ILE A 214 -2.17 -25.90 -32.41
C ILE A 214 -3.17 -25.25 -31.45
N ALA A 215 -4.47 -25.51 -31.62
CA ALA A 215 -5.50 -24.98 -30.74
C ALA A 215 -5.38 -25.53 -29.30
N LYS A 216 -5.04 -26.82 -29.12
CA LYS A 216 -4.82 -27.42 -27.80
C LYS A 216 -3.59 -26.87 -27.09
N GLU A 217 -2.47 -26.71 -27.80
CA GLU A 217 -1.26 -26.11 -27.21
C GLU A 217 -1.54 -24.69 -26.69
N ASN A 218 -2.25 -23.90 -27.50
CA ASN A 218 -2.63 -22.54 -27.13
C ASN A 218 -3.64 -22.50 -25.97
N PHE A 219 -4.52 -23.49 -25.85
CA PHE A 219 -5.39 -23.66 -24.69
C PHE A 219 -4.60 -23.93 -23.41
N GLU A 220 -3.63 -24.84 -23.43
CA GLU A 220 -2.77 -25.11 -22.27
C GLU A 220 -1.91 -23.88 -21.91
N LYS A 221 -1.43 -23.12 -22.92
CA LYS A 221 -0.78 -21.83 -22.68
C LYS A 221 -1.69 -20.85 -21.94
N ILE A 222 -2.93 -20.63 -22.38
CA ILE A 222 -3.88 -19.74 -21.68
C ILE A 222 -4.17 -20.24 -20.26
N LYS A 223 -4.32 -21.54 -20.05
CA LYS A 223 -4.53 -22.12 -18.72
C LYS A 223 -3.33 -21.88 -17.80
N SER A 224 -2.11 -22.00 -18.34
CA SER A 224 -0.88 -21.67 -17.63
C SER A 224 -0.82 -20.19 -17.27
N ILE A 225 -1.19 -19.28 -18.18
CA ILE A 225 -1.26 -17.84 -17.95
C ILE A 225 -2.27 -17.52 -16.84
N LYS A 226 -3.48 -18.10 -16.91
CA LYS A 226 -4.50 -17.93 -15.87
C LYS A 226 -4.00 -18.40 -14.50
N SER A 227 -3.24 -19.49 -14.44
CA SER A 227 -2.62 -19.95 -13.19
C SER A 227 -1.57 -18.98 -12.64
N LYS A 228 -0.76 -18.36 -13.51
CA LYS A 228 0.21 -17.32 -13.13
C LYS A 228 -0.49 -16.07 -12.60
N VAL A 229 -1.59 -15.65 -13.24
CA VAL A 229 -2.40 -14.52 -12.78
C VAL A 229 -3.00 -14.79 -11.40
N ILE A 230 -3.51 -15.99 -11.15
CA ILE A 230 -4.02 -16.38 -9.82
C ILE A 230 -2.92 -16.29 -8.74
N LYS A 231 -1.69 -16.77 -9.06
CA LYS A 231 -0.53 -16.62 -8.18
C LYS A 231 -0.14 -15.15 -7.96
N ALA A 232 -0.25 -14.31 -8.99
CA ALA A 232 0.03 -12.88 -8.86
C ALA A 232 -1.00 -12.15 -8.00
N VAL A 233 -2.28 -12.56 -8.05
CA VAL A 233 -3.35 -12.04 -7.18
C VAL A 233 -3.11 -12.44 -5.72
N SER A 234 -2.68 -13.68 -5.44
CA SER A 234 -2.36 -14.08 -4.07
C SER A 234 -1.08 -13.41 -3.55
N GLY A 235 -0.08 -13.20 -4.40
CA GLY A 235 1.13 -12.43 -4.08
C GLY A 235 0.84 -10.96 -3.75
N LEU A 236 -0.12 -10.33 -4.45
CA LEU A 236 -0.56 -8.95 -4.18
C LEU A 236 -1.05 -8.79 -2.74
N ALA A 237 -1.79 -9.76 -2.19
CA ALA A 237 -2.26 -9.72 -0.81
C ALA A 237 -1.10 -9.76 0.22
N GLN A 238 0.07 -10.25 -0.19
CA GLN A 238 1.29 -10.30 0.61
C GLN A 238 2.24 -9.12 0.34
N GLY A 239 1.87 -8.17 -0.54
CA GLY A 239 2.72 -7.05 -0.94
C GLY A 239 3.90 -7.45 -1.82
N LYS A 240 3.77 -8.57 -2.56
CA LYS A 240 4.76 -9.03 -3.54
C LYS A 240 4.20 -8.88 -4.95
N TYR A 241 4.98 -8.27 -5.83
CA TYR A 241 4.61 -8.10 -7.24
C TYR A 241 5.39 -9.10 -8.10
N SER A 242 4.79 -9.55 -9.20
CA SER A 242 5.43 -10.49 -10.12
C SER A 242 5.76 -9.80 -11.43
N GLU A 243 7.02 -9.93 -11.86
CA GLU A 243 7.44 -9.46 -13.18
C GLU A 243 6.77 -10.24 -14.30
N GLU A 244 6.35 -11.48 -14.05
CA GLU A 244 5.74 -12.36 -15.04
C GLU A 244 4.43 -11.82 -15.62
N VAL A 245 3.81 -10.83 -14.98
CA VAL A 245 2.57 -10.18 -15.47
C VAL A 245 2.84 -9.31 -16.69
N LEU A 246 4.09 -8.89 -16.89
CA LEU A 246 4.51 -8.15 -18.07
C LEU A 246 4.50 -9.08 -19.28
N GLY A 247 3.77 -8.69 -20.33
CA GLY A 247 3.71 -9.45 -21.58
C GLY A 247 2.63 -10.53 -21.63
N LEU A 248 2.04 -10.98 -20.50
CA LEU A 248 0.91 -11.93 -20.53
C LEU A 248 -0.25 -11.41 -21.36
N GLU A 249 -0.53 -10.11 -21.28
CA GLU A 249 -1.57 -9.46 -22.09
C GLU A 249 -1.32 -9.65 -23.59
N ASN A 250 -0.06 -9.47 -24.04
CA ASN A 250 0.32 -9.65 -25.44
C ASN A 250 0.29 -11.13 -25.86
N GLU A 251 0.67 -12.04 -24.97
CA GLU A 251 0.57 -13.49 -25.23
C GLU A 251 -0.89 -13.94 -25.39
N VAL A 252 -1.78 -13.46 -24.52
CA VAL A 252 -3.21 -13.74 -24.61
C VAL A 252 -3.80 -13.13 -25.88
N ARG A 253 -3.44 -11.88 -26.21
CA ARG A 253 -3.90 -11.21 -27.43
C ARG A 253 -3.48 -11.96 -28.71
N LYS A 254 -2.21 -12.37 -28.81
CA LYS A 254 -1.73 -13.20 -29.92
C LYS A 254 -2.51 -14.51 -30.03
N THR A 255 -2.86 -15.11 -28.89
CA THR A 255 -3.63 -16.35 -28.87
C THR A 255 -5.08 -16.14 -29.35
N ILE A 256 -5.71 -15.03 -28.95
CA ILE A 256 -7.02 -14.61 -29.45
C ILE A 256 -6.99 -14.42 -30.96
N GLU A 257 -6.00 -13.69 -31.49
CA GLU A 257 -5.85 -13.45 -32.94
C GLU A 257 -5.71 -14.77 -33.73
N ILE A 258 -5.01 -15.77 -33.18
CA ILE A 258 -4.90 -17.09 -33.79
C ILE A 258 -6.26 -17.77 -33.84
N TYR A 259 -7.03 -17.74 -32.75
CA TYR A 259 -8.38 -18.32 -32.73
C TYR A 259 -9.32 -17.61 -33.68
N GLU A 260 -9.28 -16.29 -33.76
CA GLU A 260 -10.08 -15.50 -34.70
C GLU A 260 -9.74 -15.82 -36.16
N LYS A 261 -8.46 -16.01 -36.50
CA LYS A 261 -8.04 -16.44 -37.84
C LYS A 261 -8.58 -17.83 -38.20
N ILE A 262 -8.44 -18.80 -37.29
CA ILE A 262 -8.98 -20.15 -37.52
C ILE A 262 -10.49 -20.09 -37.73
N LEU A 263 -11.19 -19.30 -36.91
CA LEU A 263 -12.64 -19.13 -37.03
C LEU A 263 -13.02 -18.43 -38.35
N GLY A 264 -12.26 -17.42 -38.79
CA GLY A 264 -12.49 -16.72 -40.05
C GLY A 264 -12.21 -17.56 -41.30
N GLU A 265 -11.25 -18.49 -41.24
CA GLU A 265 -10.94 -19.41 -42.34
C GLU A 265 -11.96 -20.55 -42.49
N GLU A 266 -12.54 -21.02 -41.38
CA GLU A 266 -13.46 -22.17 -41.38
C GLU A 266 -14.95 -21.79 -41.31
N SER A 267 -15.29 -20.57 -40.90
CA SER A 267 -16.65 -20.07 -40.96
C SER A 267 -16.96 -19.48 -42.34
N SER A 268 -17.76 -20.19 -43.14
CA SER A 268 -18.53 -19.49 -44.17
C SER A 268 -19.41 -18.44 -43.47
N LYS A 269 -19.69 -17.29 -44.11
CA LYS A 269 -20.58 -16.23 -43.57
C LYS A 269 -21.90 -16.78 -43.04
N ASP A 270 -22.34 -17.91 -43.57
CA ASP A 270 -23.58 -18.57 -43.22
C ASP A 270 -23.49 -19.40 -41.93
N TYR A 271 -22.31 -19.93 -41.60
CA TYR A 271 -22.06 -20.66 -40.36
C TYR A 271 -22.20 -19.75 -39.11
N ALA A 272 -21.64 -18.54 -39.18
CA ALA A 272 -21.74 -17.55 -38.12
C ALA A 272 -23.20 -17.07 -37.92
N LYS A 273 -23.96 -16.89 -39.02
CA LYS A 273 -25.38 -16.56 -38.95
C LYS A 273 -26.19 -17.67 -38.28
N VAL A 274 -26.01 -18.93 -38.69
CA VAL A 274 -26.71 -20.08 -38.09
C VAL A 274 -26.39 -20.23 -36.59
N LEU A 275 -25.12 -20.08 -36.18
CA LEU A 275 -24.73 -20.14 -34.76
C LEU A 275 -25.30 -18.99 -33.93
N SER A 276 -25.37 -17.78 -34.48
CA SER A 276 -25.94 -16.62 -33.77
C SER A 276 -27.43 -16.85 -33.43
N VAL A 277 -28.19 -17.37 -34.39
CA VAL A 277 -29.61 -17.71 -34.24
C VAL A 277 -29.79 -18.85 -33.25
N LEU A 278 -28.98 -19.91 -33.36
CA LEU A 278 -28.98 -21.00 -32.39
C LEU A 278 -28.63 -20.54 -30.97
N SER A 279 -27.72 -19.59 -30.81
CA SER A 279 -27.35 -19.04 -29.51
C SER A 279 -28.48 -18.23 -28.86
N LEU A 280 -29.24 -17.46 -29.65
CA LEU A 280 -30.42 -16.73 -29.20
C LEU A 280 -31.52 -17.70 -28.73
N MET A 281 -31.76 -18.75 -29.52
CA MET A 281 -32.77 -19.77 -29.26
C MET A 281 -32.41 -20.67 -28.07
N SER A 282 -31.12 -20.90 -27.83
CA SER A 282 -30.65 -21.69 -26.68
C SER A 282 -30.87 -21.02 -25.31
N LYS A 283 -31.04 -19.68 -25.28
CA LYS A 283 -31.29 -18.93 -24.04
C LYS A 283 -32.73 -19.09 -23.53
N SER A 284 -33.68 -19.37 -24.43
CA SER A 284 -35.02 -19.81 -24.03
C SER A 284 -34.96 -21.31 -23.74
N SER A 285 -34.92 -21.70 -22.47
CA SER A 285 -34.76 -23.08 -21.99
C SER A 285 -35.93 -24.05 -22.32
N ARG A 286 -36.62 -23.85 -23.44
CA ARG A 286 -37.74 -24.68 -23.91
C ARG A 286 -37.26 -25.68 -24.96
N THR A 287 -37.83 -26.88 -24.95
CA THR A 287 -37.75 -27.80 -26.07
C THR A 287 -38.56 -27.25 -27.24
N ILE A 288 -37.93 -27.10 -28.40
CA ILE A 288 -38.53 -26.51 -29.60
C ILE A 288 -38.76 -27.63 -30.62
N PRO A 289 -39.93 -27.70 -31.29
CA PRO A 289 -40.14 -28.64 -32.38
C PRO A 289 -39.12 -28.44 -33.50
N PHE A 290 -38.59 -29.54 -34.03
CA PHE A 290 -37.47 -29.50 -34.97
C PHE A 290 -37.77 -28.75 -36.27
N HIS A 291 -39.00 -28.86 -36.78
CA HIS A 291 -39.44 -28.13 -37.98
C HIS A 291 -39.46 -26.61 -37.75
N THR A 292 -39.91 -26.16 -36.57
CA THR A 292 -39.94 -24.74 -36.21
C THR A 292 -38.53 -24.16 -36.11
N LEU A 293 -37.59 -24.94 -35.56
CA LEU A 293 -36.17 -24.56 -35.50
C LEU A 293 -35.57 -24.37 -36.89
N ILE A 294 -35.85 -25.29 -37.82
CA ILE A 294 -35.36 -25.20 -39.21
C ILE A 294 -35.96 -23.97 -39.91
N ASP A 295 -37.25 -23.71 -39.71
CA ASP A 295 -37.94 -22.56 -40.30
C ASP A 295 -37.41 -21.22 -39.78
N GLU A 296 -37.15 -21.10 -38.48
CA GLU A 296 -36.60 -19.88 -37.90
C GLU A 296 -35.17 -19.62 -38.36
N ILE A 297 -34.34 -20.67 -38.45
CA ILE A 297 -32.99 -20.56 -38.99
C ILE A 297 -33.07 -20.19 -40.47
N SER A 298 -33.91 -20.86 -41.27
CA SER A 298 -34.07 -20.56 -42.70
C SER A 298 -34.52 -19.11 -42.95
N ARG A 299 -35.51 -18.59 -42.21
CA ARG A 299 -35.98 -17.21 -42.34
C ARG A 299 -34.94 -16.17 -41.93
N SER A 300 -34.14 -16.47 -40.90
CA SER A 300 -33.15 -15.52 -40.37
C SER A 300 -31.82 -15.53 -41.14
N THR A 301 -31.46 -16.66 -41.75
CA THR A 301 -30.20 -16.81 -42.50
C THR A 301 -30.37 -16.64 -44.01
N GLY A 302 -31.61 -16.78 -44.53
CA GLY A 302 -31.92 -16.76 -45.96
C GLY A 302 -31.55 -18.04 -46.71
N MET A 303 -31.20 -19.10 -45.97
CA MET A 303 -30.81 -20.40 -46.54
C MET A 303 -32.03 -21.30 -46.78
N SER A 304 -31.94 -22.20 -47.76
CA SER A 304 -32.97 -23.22 -47.96
C SER A 304 -33.06 -24.18 -46.77
N GLN A 305 -34.23 -24.75 -46.50
CA GLN A 305 -34.42 -25.70 -45.39
C GLN A 305 -33.46 -26.90 -45.48
N GLU A 306 -33.16 -27.39 -46.69
CA GLU A 306 -32.20 -28.47 -46.91
C GLU A 306 -30.76 -28.09 -46.56
N GLU A 307 -30.33 -26.88 -46.91
CA GLU A 307 -29.00 -26.37 -46.56
C GLU A 307 -28.87 -26.16 -45.06
N VAL A 308 -29.93 -25.68 -44.39
CA VAL A 308 -29.99 -25.55 -42.93
C VAL A 308 -29.85 -26.92 -42.26
N ILE A 309 -30.55 -27.95 -42.76
CA ILE A 309 -30.43 -29.32 -42.23
C ILE A 309 -29.02 -29.86 -42.43
N LYS A 310 -28.45 -29.72 -43.64
CA LYS A 310 -27.06 -30.14 -43.92
C LYS A 310 -26.07 -29.41 -43.00
N MET A 311 -26.29 -28.12 -42.75
CA MET A 311 -25.46 -27.31 -41.87
C MET A 311 -25.62 -27.72 -40.41
N LEU A 312 -26.84 -28.00 -39.93
CA LEU A 312 -27.11 -28.51 -38.58
C LEU A 312 -26.50 -29.89 -38.36
N VAL A 313 -26.55 -30.76 -39.37
CA VAL A 313 -25.90 -32.08 -39.35
C VAL A 313 -24.38 -31.93 -39.36
N TYR A 314 -23.83 -31.01 -40.16
CA TYR A 314 -22.40 -30.68 -40.16
C TYR A 314 -21.95 -30.14 -38.80
N LEU A 315 -22.68 -29.18 -38.22
CA LEU A 315 -22.50 -28.61 -36.88
C LEU A 315 -22.56 -29.69 -35.78
N SER A 316 -23.52 -30.62 -35.89
CA SER A 316 -23.70 -31.72 -34.94
C SER A 316 -22.57 -32.76 -35.04
N ARG A 317 -22.20 -33.16 -36.27
CA ARG A 317 -21.08 -34.08 -36.53
C ARG A 317 -19.73 -33.51 -36.10
N LYS A 318 -19.57 -32.19 -36.20
CA LYS A 318 -18.40 -31.46 -35.73
C LYS A 318 -18.43 -31.16 -34.23
N HIS A 319 -19.47 -31.57 -33.50
CA HIS A 319 -19.68 -31.28 -32.06
C HIS A 319 -19.75 -29.79 -31.70
N ALA A 320 -20.00 -28.90 -32.67
CA ALA A 320 -20.20 -27.48 -32.42
C ALA A 320 -21.53 -27.20 -31.72
N VAL A 321 -22.55 -28.04 -31.96
CA VAL A 321 -23.89 -27.92 -31.37
C VAL A 321 -24.35 -29.31 -30.91
N LYS A 322 -24.75 -29.43 -29.65
CA LYS A 322 -25.33 -30.68 -29.11
C LYS A 322 -26.84 -30.67 -29.26
N ILE A 323 -27.34 -31.17 -30.39
CA ILE A 323 -28.78 -31.31 -30.65
C ILE A 323 -29.29 -32.55 -29.90
N ARG A 324 -30.19 -32.35 -28.93
CA ARG A 324 -30.88 -33.45 -28.25
C ARG A 324 -32.31 -33.54 -28.78
N VAL A 325 -32.64 -34.64 -29.46
CA VAL A 325 -33.97 -34.88 -29.98
C VAL A 325 -34.76 -35.67 -28.94
N LYS A 326 -35.88 -35.11 -28.47
CA LYS A 326 -36.86 -35.84 -27.67
C LYS A 326 -37.94 -36.33 -28.64
N VAL A 327 -38.08 -37.64 -28.77
CA VAL A 327 -39.18 -38.25 -29.53
C VAL A 327 -40.32 -38.45 -28.55
N GLU A 328 -41.45 -37.77 -28.78
CA GLU A 328 -42.69 -38.07 -28.06
C GLU A 328 -43.28 -39.33 -28.70
N VAL A 329 -43.49 -40.37 -27.89
CA VAL A 329 -44.11 -41.65 -28.29
C VAL A 329 -45.60 -41.54 -28.06
#